data_AF-A0AAD7JJ13-F1
#
_entry.id   AF-A0AAD7JJ13-F1
#
_cell.length_a   1.000
_cell.length_b   1.000
_cell.length_c   1.000
_cell.angle_alpha   90.00
_cell.angle_beta   90.00
_cell.angle_gamma   90.00
#
_symmetry.space_group_name_H-M   'P 1'
#
loop_
_entity.id
_entity.type
_entity.pdbx_description
1 polymer ?
#
loop_
_entity_poly.entity_id
_entity_poly.type
_entity_poly.pdbx_seq_one_letter_code
_entity_poly.pdbx_strand_id
1 'polypeptide(L)' 'GIAACNIGGITIHSFAGIGLGIESAEVLAQKIRKNKKSSTRWLRTKVLIIDE' A
#
# COMPACT_ATOMS: atom_id res chain seq x y z
N GLY A 1 8.08 5.75 -7.98
CA GLY A 1 7.63 4.93 -9.14
C GLY A 1 8.82 4.32 -9.83
N ILE A 2 9.63 5.14 -10.47
CA ILE A 2 10.92 4.76 -11.07
C ILE A 2 11.86 4.14 -10.02
N ALA A 3 11.96 4.75 -8.83
CA ALA A 3 12.80 4.22 -7.75
C ALA A 3 12.32 2.84 -7.23
N ALA A 4 11.03 2.65 -6.99
CA ALA A 4 10.48 1.31 -6.76
C ALA A 4 10.85 0.27 -7.83
N CYS A 5 10.92 0.63 -9.13
CA CYS A 5 11.36 -0.31 -10.17
C CYS A 5 12.81 -0.75 -10.02
N ASN A 6 13.71 0.10 -9.48
CA ASN A 6 15.13 -0.23 -9.32
C ASN A 6 15.37 -1.38 -8.34
N ILE A 7 14.47 -1.60 -7.39
CA ILE A 7 14.52 -2.71 -6.43
C ILE A 7 13.47 -3.80 -6.72
N GLY A 8 12.85 -3.78 -7.91
CA GLY A 8 11.79 -4.72 -8.30
C GLY A 8 10.51 -4.60 -7.46
N GLY A 9 10.30 -3.47 -6.81
CA GLY A 9 9.14 -3.17 -5.96
C GLY A 9 8.00 -2.48 -6.71
N ILE A 10 7.07 -1.94 -5.92
CA ILE A 10 5.97 -1.08 -6.36
C ILE A 10 5.92 0.16 -5.48
N THR A 11 5.20 1.20 -5.90
CA THR A 11 5.02 2.39 -5.06
C THR A 11 4.25 2.05 -3.78
N ILE A 12 4.49 2.84 -2.72
CA ILE A 12 3.77 2.69 -1.46
C ILE A 12 2.25 2.85 -1.62
N HIS A 13 1.80 3.74 -2.51
CA HIS A 13 0.38 3.92 -2.80
C HIS A 13 -0.25 2.67 -3.42
N SER A 14 0.44 2.03 -4.37
CA SER A 14 -0.01 0.78 -5.00
C SER A 14 0.08 -0.42 -4.06
N PHE A 15 1.06 -0.45 -3.15
CA PHE A 15 1.15 -1.45 -2.09
C PHE A 15 -0.02 -1.30 -1.11
N ALA A 16 -0.15 -0.11 -0.52
CA ALA A 16 -1.10 0.18 0.54
C ALA A 16 -2.55 0.13 0.05
N GLY A 17 -2.79 0.43 -1.23
CA GLY A 17 -4.13 0.43 -1.83
C GLY A 17 -4.94 1.68 -1.46
N ILE A 18 -4.28 2.82 -1.25
CA ILE A 18 -4.87 4.09 -0.78
C ILE A 18 -5.23 5.06 -1.90
N GLY A 19 -4.95 4.73 -3.17
CA GLY A 19 -5.10 5.68 -4.27
C GLY A 19 -4.18 6.88 -4.07
N LEU A 20 -4.75 8.09 -4.05
CA LEU A 20 -4.01 9.35 -3.83
C LEU A 20 -3.72 9.67 -2.36
N GLY A 21 -4.29 8.94 -1.40
CA GLY A 21 -3.99 9.14 0.03
C GLY A 21 -4.48 10.46 0.64
N ILE A 22 -5.53 11.07 0.07
CA ILE A 22 -6.01 12.42 0.45
C ILE A 22 -6.88 12.39 1.73
N GLU A 23 -7.57 11.28 1.98
CA GLU A 23 -8.49 11.15 3.11
C GLU A 23 -7.74 10.85 4.42
N SER A 24 -8.44 10.95 5.56
CA SER A 24 -7.85 10.60 6.85
C SER A 24 -7.42 9.13 6.92
N ALA A 25 -6.46 8.83 7.80
CA ALA A 25 -5.96 7.48 8.00
C ALA A 25 -7.09 6.49 8.34
N GLU A 26 -8.06 6.90 9.15
CA GLU A 26 -9.21 6.08 9.53
C GLU A 26 -10.09 5.74 8.33
N VAL A 27 -10.39 6.75 7.49
CA VAL A 27 -11.19 6.55 6.27
C VAL A 27 -10.47 5.63 5.30
N LEU A 28 -9.17 5.85 5.06
CA LEU A 28 -8.36 5.01 4.19
C LEU A 28 -8.26 3.58 4.73
N ALA A 29 -8.06 3.40 6.04
CA ALA A 29 -8.01 2.08 6.67
C ALA A 29 -9.34 1.32 6.50
N GLN A 30 -10.48 1.99 6.65
CA GLN A 30 -11.80 1.39 6.40
C GLN A 30 -11.97 0.97 4.93
N LYS A 31 -11.50 1.79 3.98
CA LYS A 31 -11.51 1.45 2.56
C LYS A 31 -10.62 0.24 2.25
N ILE A 32 -9.40 0.21 2.81
CA ILE A 32 -8.46 -0.90 2.66
C ILE A 32 -9.04 -2.21 3.21
N ARG A 33 -9.66 -2.18 4.39
CA ARG A 33 -10.29 -3.37 5.01
C ARG A 33 -11.36 -4.00 4.12
N LYS A 34 -12.14 -3.18 3.40
CA LYS A 34 -13.16 -3.66 2.43
C LYS A 34 -12.54 -4.18 1.12
N ASN A 35 -11.33 -3.75 0.78
CA ASN A 35 -10.61 -4.24 -0.39
C ASN A 35 -9.84 -5.54 -0.05
N LYS A 36 -10.42 -6.69 -0.39
CA LYS A 36 -9.82 -8.01 -0.11
C LYS A 36 -8.38 -8.14 -0.59
N LYS A 37 -8.02 -7.59 -1.76
CA LYS A 37 -6.66 -7.69 -2.32
C LYS A 37 -5.65 -6.91 -1.49
N SER A 38 -5.96 -5.65 -1.14
CA SER A 38 -5.07 -4.81 -0.32
C SER A 38 -5.02 -5.29 1.12
N SER A 39 -6.17 -5.63 1.72
CA SER A 39 -6.25 -6.18 3.07
C SER A 39 -5.45 -7.49 3.22
N THR A 40 -5.59 -8.43 2.28
CA THR A 40 -4.80 -9.68 2.29
C THR A 40 -3.30 -9.41 2.15
N ARG A 41 -2.91 -8.42 1.35
CA ARG A 41 -1.50 -8.04 1.21
C ARG A 41 -0.93 -7.51 2.51
N TRP A 42 -1.63 -6.59 3.18
CA TRP A 42 -1.26 -6.10 4.51
C TRP A 42 -1.14 -7.23 5.53
N LEU A 43 -2.16 -8.09 5.63
CA LEU A 43 -2.18 -9.20 6.59
C LEU A 43 -1.07 -10.24 6.35
N ARG A 44 -0.67 -10.46 5.10
CA ARG A 44 0.40 -11.41 4.74
C ARG A 44 1.80 -10.82 4.80
N THR A 45 1.93 -9.50 4.80
CA THR A 45 3.23 -8.82 4.79
C THR A 45 3.89 -8.98 6.14
N LYS A 46 5.04 -9.64 6.18
CA LYS A 46 5.85 -9.80 7.40
C LYS A 46 6.92 -8.72 7.53
N VAL A 47 7.43 -8.25 6.39
CA VAL A 47 8.48 -7.25 6.28
C VAL A 47 8.07 -6.29 5.17
N LEU A 48 8.05 -4.99 5.47
CA LEU A 48 7.81 -3.93 4.51
C LEU A 48 9.10 -3.12 4.37
N ILE A 49 9.68 -3.12 3.18
CA ILE A 49 10.85 -2.33 2.82
C ILE A 49 10.36 -1.12 2.02
N ILE A 50 10.81 0.07 2.41
CA ILE A 50 10.45 1.32 1.76
C ILE A 50 11.73 2.01 1.34
N ASP A 51 11.77 2.36 0.06
CA ASP A 51 12.73 3.23 -0.58
C ASP A 51 11.91 4.27 -1.37
N GLU A 52 12.54 5.31 -1.92
CA GLU A 52 11.83 6.43 -2.57
C GLU A 52 10.88 6.05 -3.74
#